data_AF-B3S922-F1
#
_entry.id   AF-B3S922-F1
#
_cell.length_a   1.000
_cell.length_b   1.000
_cell.length_c   1.000
_cell.angle_alpha   90.00
_cell.angle_beta   90.00
_cell.angle_gamma   90.00
#
_symmetry.space_group_name_H-M   'P 1'
#
loop_
_entity.id
_entity.type
_entity.pdbx_description
1 polymer ?
#
loop_
_entity_poly.entity_id
_entity_poly.type
_entity_poly.pdbx_seq_one_letter_code
_entity_poly.pdbx_strand_id
1 'polypeptide(L)'
;MADIDKQARRIKPLEALSNDDENNVNDKTYLLDSHDHEAEENYLDGILTAKDGTLSIDDIVNSSVVGLFHIFVTISCGLCYSTATIILNAYSSFIVAACDLHITISNSSWVGSSLSIGMMIGSLVLGIVSDYIGRRKTILISVSCNIIIMIVSAFSYNYLMAALLAFLNGFCLGGVITSCHPYMVEFLPKRYRGLSVPCMTSFVIFGNIYCNVTGFLILPFRFYYSIGEIYFTSWRLHFIICTVPMLIGILSLLFLPNSLRFTLKRGNTIQVVQIFNQI
;
A
#
# COMPACT_ATOMS: atom_id res chain seq x y z
N MET A 1 35.27 23.54 -25.10
CA MET A 1 34.68 23.48 -23.74
C MET A 1 34.28 24.89 -23.31
N ALA A 2 33.40 25.52 -24.09
CA ALA A 2 33.10 26.96 -24.03
C ALA A 2 31.59 27.23 -24.19
N ASP A 3 30.74 26.26 -23.85
CA ASP A 3 29.30 26.31 -24.10
C ASP A 3 28.44 25.93 -22.88
N ILE A 4 29.02 26.00 -21.68
CA ILE A 4 28.32 25.74 -20.41
C ILE A 4 28.15 27.03 -19.58
N ASP A 5 28.83 28.12 -19.94
CA ASP A 5 28.87 29.35 -19.14
C ASP A 5 27.87 30.44 -19.58
N LYS A 6 27.05 30.15 -20.60
CA LYS A 6 26.11 31.13 -21.19
C LYS A 6 24.67 31.05 -20.64
N GLN A 7 24.32 30.02 -19.88
CA GLN A 7 22.99 29.89 -19.26
C GLN A 7 22.91 30.40 -17.81
N ALA A 8 24.03 30.76 -17.16
CA ALA A 8 24.05 31.20 -15.76
C ALA A 8 23.86 32.72 -15.54
N ARG A 9 23.49 33.50 -16.57
CA ARG A 9 23.42 34.99 -16.50
C ARG A 9 22.03 35.60 -16.68
N ARG A 10 20.96 34.88 -16.35
CA ARG A 10 19.59 35.45 -16.21
C ARG A 10 19.06 35.26 -14.79
N ILE A 11 19.73 35.85 -13.82
CA ILE A 11 19.10 36.21 -12.55
C ILE A 11 19.43 37.68 -12.35
N LYS A 12 18.51 38.57 -12.75
CA LYS A 12 18.52 39.94 -12.25
C LYS A 12 17.87 39.90 -10.86
N PRO A 13 18.47 40.54 -9.83
CA PRO A 13 17.83 40.67 -8.53
C PRO A 13 16.57 41.52 -8.66
N LEU A 14 15.47 41.06 -8.08
CA LEU A 14 14.17 41.73 -7.98
C LEU A 14 14.15 42.87 -6.95
N GLU A 15 15.26 43.57 -6.78
CA GLU A 15 15.47 44.58 -5.71
C GLU A 15 15.44 46.03 -6.22
N ALA A 16 15.04 46.25 -7.47
CA ALA A 16 15.09 47.57 -8.11
C ALA A 16 13.71 48.17 -8.47
N LEU A 17 12.61 47.68 -7.90
CA LEU A 17 11.27 48.24 -8.12
C LEU A 17 10.59 48.72 -6.83
N SER A 18 11.34 48.96 -5.75
CA SER A 18 10.75 49.30 -4.44
C SER A 18 10.41 50.78 -4.22
N ASN A 19 10.57 51.69 -5.19
CA ASN A 19 10.63 53.12 -4.84
C ASN A 19 9.65 54.09 -5.50
N ASP A 20 8.68 53.64 -6.30
CA ASP A 20 7.62 54.56 -6.76
C ASP A 20 6.26 53.84 -6.72
N ASP A 21 5.26 54.52 -6.15
CA ASP A 21 3.83 54.17 -6.05
C ASP A 21 3.36 53.39 -4.80
N GLU A 22 3.48 54.04 -3.65
CA GLU A 22 2.93 53.61 -2.35
C GLU A 22 1.40 53.83 -2.18
N ASN A 23 0.66 54.18 -3.24
CA ASN A 23 -0.75 54.61 -3.13
C ASN A 23 -1.80 53.73 -3.83
N ASN A 24 -1.49 52.47 -4.16
CA ASN A 24 -2.52 51.57 -4.72
C ASN A 24 -2.39 50.11 -4.24
N VAL A 25 -2.41 49.93 -2.92
CA VAL A 25 -2.20 48.62 -2.27
C VAL A 25 -3.50 47.81 -2.13
N ASN A 26 -4.68 48.44 -2.14
CA ASN A 26 -5.94 47.70 -1.89
C ASN A 26 -6.59 47.09 -3.15
N ASP A 27 -6.24 47.56 -4.35
CA ASP A 27 -6.82 47.06 -5.61
C ASP A 27 -5.99 45.91 -6.21
N LYS A 28 -4.68 45.89 -5.93
CA LYS A 28 -3.75 44.88 -6.47
C LYS A 28 -3.77 43.55 -5.74
N THR A 29 -4.19 43.50 -4.47
CA THR A 29 -4.21 42.23 -3.70
C THR A 29 -5.29 41.27 -4.21
N TYR A 30 -6.44 41.78 -4.69
CA TYR A 30 -7.47 40.94 -5.32
C TYR A 30 -7.10 40.53 -6.75
N LEU A 31 -6.38 41.41 -7.47
CA LEU A 31 -5.94 41.13 -8.83
C LEU A 31 -4.76 40.15 -8.87
N LEU A 32 -3.82 40.21 -7.93
CA LEU A 32 -2.70 39.25 -7.86
C LEU A 32 -3.17 37.82 -7.59
N ASP A 33 -4.17 37.62 -6.74
CA ASP A 33 -4.70 36.28 -6.43
C ASP A 33 -5.46 35.64 -7.62
N SER A 34 -6.24 36.46 -8.35
CA SER A 34 -6.97 35.99 -9.53
C SER A 34 -6.07 35.76 -10.75
N HIS A 35 -5.06 36.62 -10.94
CA HIS A 35 -4.14 36.56 -12.07
C HIS A 35 -3.07 35.46 -11.89
N ASP A 36 -2.73 35.12 -10.64
CA ASP A 36 -1.88 33.98 -10.31
C ASP A 36 -2.65 32.66 -10.46
N HIS A 37 -3.93 32.59 -10.06
CA HIS A 37 -4.77 31.42 -10.31
C HIS A 37 -5.05 31.20 -11.80
N GLU A 38 -5.33 32.26 -12.56
CA GLU A 38 -5.56 32.18 -14.00
C GLU A 38 -4.24 31.92 -14.76
N ALA A 39 -3.10 32.39 -14.26
CA ALA A 39 -1.78 32.04 -14.81
C ALA A 39 -1.37 30.61 -14.46
N GLU A 40 -1.69 30.11 -13.25
CA GLU A 40 -1.47 28.72 -12.85
C GLU A 40 -2.39 27.79 -13.64
N GLU A 41 -3.67 28.16 -13.82
CA GLU A 41 -4.63 27.43 -14.65
C GLU A 41 -4.22 27.46 -16.13
N ASN A 42 -3.78 28.59 -16.69
CA ASN A 42 -3.24 28.66 -18.06
C ASN A 42 -1.88 27.97 -18.24
N TYR A 43 -1.05 27.91 -17.20
CA TYR A 43 0.21 27.15 -17.22
C TYR A 43 -0.05 25.65 -17.14
N LEU A 44 -1.03 25.24 -16.33
CA LEU A 44 -1.53 23.87 -16.26
C LEU A 44 -2.24 23.47 -17.57
N ASP A 45 -3.07 24.35 -18.12
CA ASP A 45 -3.76 24.11 -19.39
C ASP A 45 -2.75 24.12 -20.56
N GLY A 46 -1.71 24.95 -20.49
CA GLY A 46 -0.55 24.93 -21.39
C GLY A 46 0.29 23.66 -21.28
N ILE A 47 0.46 23.10 -20.08
CA ILE A 47 1.07 21.78 -19.85
C ILE A 47 0.20 20.65 -20.41
N LEU A 48 -1.12 20.80 -20.34
CA LEU A 48 -2.10 19.82 -20.83
C LEU A 48 -2.29 19.89 -22.35
N THR A 49 -2.10 21.05 -22.97
CA THR A 49 -2.37 21.29 -24.41
C THR A 49 -1.13 21.34 -25.29
N ALA A 50 0.06 21.62 -24.76
CA ALA A 50 1.28 21.65 -25.55
C ALA A 50 1.85 20.24 -25.80
N LYS A 51 1.54 19.71 -26.99
CA LYS A 51 2.15 18.55 -27.66
C LYS A 51 1.67 17.16 -27.19
N ASP A 52 0.80 16.55 -28.01
CA ASP A 52 0.43 15.13 -27.98
C ASP A 52 0.19 14.53 -26.58
N GLY A 53 -0.72 15.11 -25.79
CA GLY A 53 -1.52 14.43 -24.75
C GLY A 53 -0.81 13.61 -23.66
N THR A 54 0.52 13.68 -23.58
CA THR A 54 1.37 12.96 -22.64
C THR A 54 2.62 13.80 -22.35
N LEU A 55 2.46 15.01 -21.81
CA LEU A 55 3.49 15.50 -20.88
C LEU A 55 3.40 14.55 -19.68
N SER A 56 4.14 13.45 -19.80
CA SER A 56 3.80 12.20 -19.16
C SER A 56 4.00 12.35 -17.67
N ILE A 57 3.03 11.92 -16.86
CA ILE A 57 3.19 11.75 -15.41
C ILE A 57 4.51 11.08 -15.09
N ASP A 58 4.91 10.14 -15.96
CA ASP A 58 6.18 9.45 -15.84
C ASP A 58 7.37 10.41 -15.91
N ASP A 59 7.34 11.49 -16.70
CA ASP A 59 8.45 12.45 -16.83
C ASP A 59 8.59 13.35 -15.59
N ILE A 60 7.47 13.77 -14.99
CA ILE A 60 7.49 14.50 -13.71
C ILE A 60 8.01 13.58 -12.60
N VAL A 61 7.50 12.36 -12.49
CA VAL A 61 7.98 11.35 -11.53
C VAL A 61 9.45 10.96 -11.80
N ASN A 62 9.93 11.02 -13.04
CA ASN A 62 11.35 10.76 -13.34
C ASN A 62 12.26 11.92 -12.94
N SER A 63 11.72 13.13 -12.82
CA SER A 63 12.46 14.31 -12.37
C SER A 63 12.53 14.44 -10.85
N SER A 64 11.68 13.71 -10.11
CA SER A 64 11.67 13.77 -8.64
C SER A 64 12.89 13.09 -8.02
N VAL A 65 13.43 13.72 -6.98
CA VAL A 65 14.51 13.14 -6.18
C VAL A 65 13.90 12.14 -5.22
N VAL A 66 14.51 10.96 -5.08
CA VAL A 66 14.04 9.93 -4.14
C VAL A 66 14.23 10.44 -2.70
N GLY A 67 13.18 11.04 -2.14
CA GLY A 67 13.10 11.52 -0.76
C GLY A 67 12.47 10.53 0.23
N LEU A 68 12.22 11.02 1.44
CA LEU A 68 11.62 10.27 2.55
C LEU A 68 10.21 9.72 2.21
N PHE A 69 9.46 10.42 1.37
CA PHE A 69 8.14 10.00 0.92
C PHE A 69 8.18 8.64 0.22
N HIS A 70 9.11 8.42 -0.73
CA HIS A 70 9.23 7.14 -1.43
C HIS A 70 9.63 6.00 -0.49
N ILE A 71 10.45 6.27 0.52
CA ILE A 71 10.81 5.29 1.56
C ILE A 71 9.57 4.93 2.37
N PHE A 72 8.77 5.92 2.79
CA PHE A 72 7.53 5.69 3.53
C PHE A 72 6.52 4.86 2.73
N VAL A 73 6.36 5.16 1.43
CA VAL A 73 5.52 4.39 0.51
C VAL A 73 6.01 2.95 0.40
N THR A 74 7.33 2.76 0.24
CA THR A 74 7.95 1.45 0.11
C THR A 74 7.79 0.61 1.38
N ILE A 75 7.99 1.20 2.56
CA ILE A 75 7.79 0.52 3.86
C ILE A 75 6.32 0.11 4.04
N SER A 76 5.37 1.02 3.78
CA SER A 76 3.94 0.72 3.92
C SER A 76 3.50 -0.41 2.97
N CYS A 77 3.93 -0.35 1.70
CA CYS A 77 3.63 -1.40 0.72
C CYS A 77 4.30 -2.72 1.08
N GLY A 78 5.55 -2.67 1.56
CA GLY A 78 6.30 -3.84 2.02
C GLY A 78 5.63 -4.54 3.20
N LEU A 79 5.16 -3.79 4.19
CA LEU A 79 4.40 -4.32 5.34
C LEU A 79 3.06 -4.94 4.90
N CYS A 80 2.35 -4.31 3.96
CA CYS A 80 1.14 -4.90 3.41
C CYS A 80 1.46 -6.20 2.65
N TYR A 81 2.55 -6.24 1.89
CA TYR A 81 2.96 -7.41 1.11
C TYR A 81 3.44 -8.57 1.99
N SER A 82 4.10 -8.29 3.13
CA SER A 82 4.55 -9.31 4.08
C SER A 82 3.40 -10.09 4.73
N THR A 83 2.20 -9.51 4.77
CA THR A 83 0.94 -10.18 5.15
C THR A 83 0.77 -11.52 4.42
N ALA A 84 1.20 -11.62 3.16
CA ALA A 84 1.10 -12.85 2.37
C ALA A 84 1.78 -14.04 3.05
N THR A 85 3.01 -13.83 3.50
CA THR A 85 3.77 -14.91 4.11
C THR A 85 3.38 -15.14 5.55
N ILE A 86 2.96 -14.10 6.28
CA ILE A 86 2.41 -14.27 7.62
C ILE A 86 1.18 -15.16 7.60
N ILE A 87 0.23 -14.92 6.68
CA ILE A 87 -0.98 -15.75 6.55
C ILE A 87 -0.61 -17.20 6.21
N LEU A 88 0.21 -17.40 5.17
CA LEU A 88 0.60 -18.75 4.72
C LEU A 88 1.27 -19.56 5.85
N ASN A 89 2.19 -18.95 6.60
CA ASN A 89 2.89 -19.62 7.70
C ASN A 89 2.00 -19.80 8.94
N ALA A 90 1.10 -18.86 9.23
CA ALA A 90 0.15 -18.99 10.33
C ALA A 90 -0.77 -20.21 10.10
N TYR A 91 -1.31 -20.37 8.89
CA TYR A 91 -2.10 -21.55 8.53
C TYR A 91 -1.29 -22.85 8.50
N SER A 92 -0.01 -22.78 8.11
CA SER A 92 0.88 -23.96 8.17
C SER A 92 1.12 -24.40 9.62
N SER A 93 1.36 -23.44 10.51
CA SER A 93 1.56 -23.69 11.94
C SER A 93 0.27 -24.17 12.63
N PHE A 94 -0.87 -23.63 12.23
CA PHE A 94 -2.21 -24.05 12.67
C PHE A 94 -2.45 -25.53 12.43
N ILE A 95 -2.18 -26.00 11.21
CA ILE A 95 -2.44 -27.38 10.79
C ILE A 95 -1.70 -28.38 11.70
N VAL A 96 -0.51 -28.01 12.20
CA VAL A 96 0.30 -28.85 13.09
C VAL A 96 -0.13 -28.70 14.55
N ALA A 97 -0.50 -27.50 14.99
CA ALA A 97 -0.78 -27.19 16.39
C ALA A 97 -2.24 -27.46 16.83
N ALA A 98 -3.19 -27.53 15.89
CA ALA A 98 -4.61 -27.69 16.18
C ALA A 98 -5.02 -29.16 16.46
N CYS A 99 -4.38 -29.77 17.45
CA CYS A 99 -4.70 -31.13 17.90
C CYS A 99 -6.15 -31.27 18.40
N ASP A 100 -6.73 -30.19 18.92
CA ASP A 100 -8.10 -30.13 19.44
C ASP A 100 -9.19 -30.35 18.37
N LEU A 101 -8.88 -30.05 17.11
CA LEU A 101 -9.85 -30.15 16.00
C LEU A 101 -9.90 -31.55 15.36
N HIS A 102 -9.16 -32.52 15.90
CA HIS A 102 -9.02 -33.88 15.36
C HIS A 102 -8.77 -33.92 13.84
N ILE A 103 -7.93 -33.00 13.34
CA ILE A 103 -7.64 -32.90 11.91
C ILE A 103 -6.83 -34.14 11.49
N THR A 104 -7.44 -34.98 10.65
CA THR A 104 -6.72 -36.07 9.98
C THR A 104 -5.75 -35.48 8.95
N ILE A 105 -4.61 -36.12 8.71
CA ILE A 105 -3.59 -35.70 7.74
C ILE A 105 -4.20 -35.37 6.36
N SER A 106 -5.22 -36.11 5.92
CA SER A 106 -5.93 -35.83 4.67
C SER A 106 -6.69 -34.49 4.68
N ASN A 107 -7.35 -34.15 5.80
CA ASN A 107 -8.12 -32.92 5.94
C ASN A 107 -7.21 -31.68 6.08
N SER A 108 -6.03 -31.84 6.67
CA SER A 108 -5.01 -30.80 6.76
C SER A 108 -4.62 -30.24 5.39
N SER A 109 -4.40 -31.13 4.41
CA SER A 109 -4.04 -30.74 3.05
C SER A 109 -5.16 -29.94 2.35
N TRP A 110 -6.43 -30.25 2.66
CA TRP A 110 -7.57 -29.52 2.11
C TRP A 110 -7.63 -28.06 2.59
N VAL A 111 -7.29 -27.79 3.85
CA VAL A 111 -7.22 -26.42 4.39
C VAL A 111 -6.12 -25.59 3.70
N GLY A 112 -4.92 -26.17 3.51
CA GLY A 112 -3.84 -25.49 2.78
C GLY A 112 -4.17 -25.27 1.29
N SER A 113 -4.88 -26.24 0.68
CA SER A 113 -5.32 -26.15 -0.70
C SER A 113 -6.40 -25.08 -0.89
N SER A 114 -7.37 -25.00 0.03
CA SER A 114 -8.44 -23.99 -0.06
C SER A 114 -7.89 -22.56 0.02
N LEU A 115 -6.85 -22.33 0.83
CA LEU A 115 -6.12 -21.06 0.88
C LEU A 115 -5.50 -20.70 -0.47
N SER A 116 -4.80 -21.65 -1.09
CA SER A 116 -4.16 -21.46 -2.40
C SER A 116 -5.18 -21.22 -3.52
N ILE A 117 -6.29 -21.97 -3.53
CA ILE A 117 -7.38 -21.80 -4.50
C ILE A 117 -8.04 -20.42 -4.30
N GLY A 118 -8.27 -20.02 -3.05
CA GLY A 118 -8.78 -18.69 -2.72
C GLY A 118 -7.87 -17.59 -3.27
N MET A 119 -6.56 -17.71 -3.09
CA MET A 119 -5.58 -16.75 -3.60
C MET A 119 -5.58 -16.67 -5.14
N MET A 120 -5.69 -17.80 -5.83
CA MET A 120 -5.81 -17.83 -7.29
C MET A 120 -7.06 -17.06 -7.76
N ILE A 121 -8.24 -17.39 -7.22
CA ILE A 121 -9.49 -16.72 -7.61
C ILE A 121 -9.48 -15.24 -7.19
N GLY A 122 -8.97 -14.96 -5.99
CA GLY A 122 -8.87 -13.61 -5.43
C GLY A 122 -7.98 -12.70 -6.26
N SER A 123 -6.81 -13.18 -6.71
CA SER A 123 -5.91 -12.38 -7.56
C SER A 123 -6.57 -12.00 -8.89
N LEU A 124 -7.38 -12.88 -9.48
CA LEU A 124 -8.11 -12.57 -10.71
C LEU A 124 -9.21 -11.53 -10.47
N VAL A 125 -10.07 -11.78 -9.48
CA VAL A 125 -11.24 -10.91 -9.22
C VAL A 125 -10.82 -9.57 -8.64
N LEU A 126 -10.03 -9.57 -7.56
CA LEU A 126 -9.59 -8.35 -6.90
C LEU A 126 -8.54 -7.59 -7.72
N GLY A 127 -7.79 -8.28 -8.58
CA GLY A 127 -6.93 -7.62 -9.57
C GLY A 127 -7.74 -6.73 -10.50
N ILE A 128 -8.81 -7.25 -11.10
CA ILE A 128 -9.73 -6.49 -11.96
C ILE A 128 -10.40 -5.36 -11.16
N VAL A 129 -10.94 -5.67 -9.97
CA VAL A 129 -11.58 -4.67 -9.10
C VAL A 129 -10.61 -3.55 -8.72
N SER A 130 -9.32 -3.86 -8.58
CA SER A 130 -8.30 -2.86 -8.22
C SER A 130 -8.08 -1.78 -9.26
N ASP A 131 -8.29 -2.11 -10.53
CA ASP A 131 -8.21 -1.14 -11.61
C ASP A 131 -9.46 -0.25 -11.68
N TYR A 132 -10.62 -0.74 -11.20
CA TYR A 132 -11.89 0.02 -11.17
C TYR A 132 -12.08 0.92 -9.95
N ILE A 133 -11.81 0.41 -8.74
CA ILE A 133 -12.02 1.14 -7.48
C ILE A 133 -10.79 1.98 -7.10
N GLY A 134 -9.63 1.63 -7.68
CA GLY A 134 -8.33 2.21 -7.39
C GLY A 134 -7.51 1.32 -6.45
N ARG A 135 -6.20 1.34 -6.67
CA ARG A 135 -5.25 0.40 -6.03
C ARG A 135 -5.16 0.58 -4.52
N ARG A 136 -5.01 1.82 -4.03
CA ARG A 136 -4.96 2.11 -2.58
C ARG A 136 -6.19 1.58 -1.83
N LYS A 137 -7.39 1.86 -2.34
CA LYS A 137 -8.64 1.43 -1.72
C LYS A 137 -8.76 -0.10 -1.70
N THR A 138 -8.33 -0.75 -2.77
CA THR A 138 -8.38 -2.20 -2.87
C THR A 138 -7.43 -2.86 -1.88
N ILE A 139 -6.21 -2.33 -1.70
CA ILE A 139 -5.29 -2.79 -0.65
C ILE A 139 -5.92 -2.59 0.72
N LEU A 140 -6.49 -1.41 1.00
CA LEU A 140 -7.11 -1.10 2.29
C LEU A 140 -8.24 -2.08 2.65
N ILE A 141 -9.16 -2.31 1.71
CA ILE A 141 -10.28 -3.25 1.87
C ILE A 141 -9.75 -4.67 2.05
N SER A 142 -8.80 -5.10 1.22
CA SER A 142 -8.27 -6.46 1.24
C SER A 142 -7.52 -6.76 2.55
N VAL A 143 -6.66 -5.84 3.01
CA VAL A 143 -5.94 -6.00 4.29
C VAL A 143 -6.91 -5.96 5.47
N SER A 144 -7.91 -5.07 5.46
CA SER A 144 -8.96 -5.04 6.51
C SER A 144 -9.69 -6.37 6.60
N CYS A 145 -10.13 -6.91 5.47
CA CYS A 145 -10.81 -8.19 5.42
C CYS A 145 -9.90 -9.32 5.91
N ASN A 146 -8.62 -9.36 5.52
CA ASN A 146 -7.66 -10.36 6.03
C ASN A 146 -7.56 -10.31 7.56
N ILE A 147 -7.45 -9.13 8.17
CA ILE A 147 -7.37 -8.99 9.63
C ILE A 147 -8.63 -9.55 10.30
N ILE A 148 -9.81 -9.19 9.79
CA ILE A 148 -11.09 -9.67 10.35
C ILE A 148 -11.19 -11.19 10.21
N ILE A 149 -10.93 -11.74 9.02
CA ILE A 149 -11.04 -13.18 8.76
C ILE A 149 -9.99 -13.94 9.58
N MET A 150 -8.79 -13.41 9.78
CA MET A 150 -7.77 -14.00 10.64
C MET A 150 -8.23 -14.07 12.10
N ILE A 151 -8.81 -12.99 12.64
CA ILE A 151 -9.37 -12.98 14.00
C ILE A 151 -10.52 -13.99 14.10
N VAL A 152 -11.43 -14.03 13.12
CA VAL A 152 -12.52 -15.01 13.08
C VAL A 152 -11.99 -16.45 12.97
N SER A 153 -10.89 -16.66 12.25
CA SER A 153 -10.21 -17.97 12.15
C SER A 153 -9.69 -18.46 13.49
N ALA A 154 -9.25 -17.54 14.36
CA ALA A 154 -8.86 -17.86 15.72
C ALA A 154 -10.03 -18.38 16.57
N PHE A 155 -11.29 -18.20 16.16
CA PHE A 155 -12.49 -18.74 16.83
C PHE A 155 -13.10 -19.95 16.10
N SER A 156 -12.42 -20.50 15.10
CA SER A 156 -12.92 -21.69 14.40
C SER A 156 -13.03 -22.90 15.34
N TYR A 157 -14.11 -23.67 15.20
CA TYR A 157 -14.42 -24.85 16.01
C TYR A 157 -14.47 -26.16 15.18
N ASN A 158 -14.63 -26.06 13.86
CA ASN A 158 -14.70 -27.20 12.95
C ASN A 158 -13.70 -27.04 11.78
N TYR A 159 -13.23 -28.16 11.23
CA TYR A 159 -12.31 -28.17 10.08
C TYR A 159 -12.91 -27.48 8.84
N LEU A 160 -14.22 -27.67 8.58
CA LEU A 160 -14.91 -27.03 7.45
C LEU A 160 -14.90 -25.50 7.58
N MET A 161 -15.13 -25.00 8.80
CA MET A 161 -15.08 -23.56 9.06
C MET A 161 -13.67 -23.03 8.86
N ALA A 162 -12.64 -23.74 9.33
CA ALA A 162 -11.25 -23.38 9.09
C ALA A 162 -10.91 -23.37 7.59
N ALA A 163 -11.38 -24.36 6.82
CA ALA A 163 -11.16 -24.42 5.37
C ALA A 163 -11.85 -23.29 4.60
N LEU A 164 -13.08 -22.92 4.97
CA LEU A 164 -13.81 -21.80 4.38
C LEU A 164 -13.15 -20.46 4.72
N LEU A 165 -12.73 -20.27 5.97
CA LEU A 165 -12.02 -19.05 6.37
C LEU A 165 -10.64 -18.96 5.72
N ALA A 166 -9.93 -20.09 5.55
CA ALA A 166 -8.69 -20.14 4.80
C ALA A 166 -8.90 -19.72 3.34
N PHE A 167 -9.97 -20.20 2.69
CA PHE A 167 -10.35 -19.77 1.34
C PHE A 167 -10.61 -18.26 1.27
N LEU A 168 -11.38 -17.71 2.21
CA LEU A 168 -11.68 -16.27 2.26
C LEU A 168 -10.43 -15.41 2.53
N ASN A 169 -9.55 -15.85 3.44
CA ASN A 169 -8.25 -15.20 3.67
C ASN A 169 -7.40 -15.23 2.40
N GLY A 170 -7.33 -16.38 1.72
CA GLY A 170 -6.64 -16.50 0.44
C GLY A 170 -7.19 -15.53 -0.61
N PHE A 171 -8.52 -15.46 -0.72
CA PHE A 171 -9.19 -14.55 -1.64
C PHE A 171 -8.80 -13.09 -1.40
N CYS A 172 -8.88 -12.62 -0.15
CA CYS A 172 -8.47 -11.26 0.20
C CYS A 172 -6.97 -11.04 -0.02
N LEU A 173 -6.13 -12.03 0.28
CA LEU A 173 -4.69 -11.96 0.08
C LEU A 173 -4.31 -11.77 -1.40
N GLY A 174 -5.01 -12.45 -2.31
CA GLY A 174 -4.81 -12.29 -3.76
C GLY A 174 -4.88 -10.83 -4.21
N GLY A 175 -5.83 -10.06 -3.67
CA GLY A 175 -5.99 -8.63 -3.97
C GLY A 175 -4.81 -7.78 -3.48
N VAL A 176 -4.26 -8.08 -2.30
CA VAL A 176 -3.08 -7.37 -1.76
C VAL A 176 -1.89 -7.57 -2.68
N ILE A 177 -1.62 -8.81 -3.11
CA ILE A 177 -0.49 -9.15 -3.97
C ILE A 177 -0.59 -8.45 -5.33
N THR A 178 -1.78 -8.45 -5.95
CA THR A 178 -1.98 -7.83 -7.26
C THR A 178 -1.95 -6.31 -7.23
N SER A 179 -2.36 -5.68 -6.12
CA SER A 179 -2.47 -4.22 -6.06
C SER A 179 -1.25 -3.53 -5.45
N CYS A 180 -0.51 -4.17 -4.53
CA CYS A 180 0.63 -3.54 -3.84
C CYS A 180 1.80 -3.21 -4.77
N HIS A 181 2.23 -4.17 -5.60
CA HIS A 181 3.40 -3.96 -6.46
C HIS A 181 3.17 -2.83 -7.48
N PRO A 182 2.05 -2.82 -8.21
CA PRO A 182 1.79 -1.75 -9.18
C PRO A 182 1.58 -0.39 -8.52
N TYR A 183 1.01 -0.34 -7.30
CA TYR A 183 0.85 0.90 -6.55
C TYR A 183 2.21 1.51 -6.19
N MET A 184 3.18 0.71 -5.72
CA MET A 184 4.50 1.20 -5.39
C MET A 184 5.24 1.75 -6.63
N VAL A 185 5.19 1.03 -7.76
CA VAL A 185 5.86 1.42 -9.01
C VAL A 185 5.34 2.74 -9.59
N GLU A 186 4.11 3.15 -9.29
CA GLU A 186 3.56 4.44 -9.72
C GLU A 186 4.29 5.64 -9.11
N PHE A 187 4.77 5.50 -7.89
CA PHE A 187 5.50 6.57 -7.21
C PHE A 187 7.01 6.49 -7.46
N LEU A 188 7.54 5.42 -8.05
CA LEU A 188 8.99 5.31 -8.27
C LEU A 188 9.45 5.83 -9.65
N PRO A 189 10.53 6.64 -9.68
CA PRO A 189 11.18 7.02 -10.93
C PRO A 189 11.69 5.81 -11.69
N LYS A 190 11.66 5.86 -13.04
CA LYS A 190 12.02 4.73 -13.93
C LYS A 190 13.36 4.07 -13.57
N ARG A 191 14.35 4.87 -13.16
CA ARG A 191 15.69 4.39 -12.75
C ARG A 191 15.67 3.40 -11.58
N TYR A 192 14.72 3.55 -10.64
CA TYR A 192 14.63 2.76 -9.41
C TYR A 192 13.50 1.72 -9.45
N ARG A 193 12.69 1.67 -10.52
CA ARG A 193 11.65 0.65 -10.70
C ARG A 193 12.22 -0.78 -10.66
N GLY A 194 13.46 -0.99 -11.09
CA GLY A 194 14.14 -2.30 -10.98
C GLY A 194 14.41 -2.75 -9.54
N LEU A 195 14.58 -1.81 -8.60
CA LEU A 195 14.83 -2.11 -7.18
C LEU A 195 13.53 -2.35 -6.38
N SER A 196 12.37 -2.07 -6.99
CA SER A 196 11.06 -2.26 -6.39
C SER A 196 10.80 -3.71 -5.99
N VAL A 197 10.99 -4.64 -6.92
CA VAL A 197 10.74 -6.08 -6.70
C VAL A 197 11.61 -6.65 -5.57
N PRO A 198 12.96 -6.51 -5.59
CA PRO A 198 13.78 -7.08 -4.52
C PRO A 198 13.49 -6.44 -3.16
N CYS A 199 13.19 -5.14 -3.11
CA CYS A 199 12.82 -4.48 -1.86
C CYS A 199 11.53 -5.07 -1.26
N MET A 200 10.48 -5.27 -2.07
CA MET A 200 9.25 -5.93 -1.60
C MET A 200 9.49 -7.37 -1.14
N THR A 201 10.33 -8.12 -1.86
CA THR A 201 10.69 -9.49 -1.49
C THR A 201 11.49 -9.54 -0.18
N SER A 202 12.30 -8.52 0.15
CA SER A 202 12.95 -8.44 1.47
C SER A 202 11.93 -8.37 2.60
N PHE A 203 10.85 -7.60 2.45
CA PHE A 203 9.77 -7.54 3.44
C PHE A 203 9.04 -8.87 3.63
N VAL A 204 8.93 -9.68 2.57
CA VAL A 204 8.42 -11.05 2.67
C VAL A 204 9.27 -11.92 3.60
N ILE A 205 10.60 -11.79 3.54
CA ILE A 205 11.51 -12.54 4.42
C ILE A 205 11.32 -12.08 5.86
N PHE A 206 11.20 -10.77 6.11
CA PHE A 206 10.90 -10.25 7.45
C PHE A 206 9.56 -10.77 7.99
N GLY A 207 8.51 -10.84 7.15
CA GLY A 207 7.22 -11.42 7.52
C GLY A 207 7.32 -12.91 7.88
N ASN A 208 8.11 -13.68 7.12
CA ASN A 208 8.39 -15.08 7.44
C ASN A 208 9.09 -15.21 8.80
N ILE A 209 10.17 -14.45 9.03
CA ILE A 209 10.91 -14.50 10.30
C ILE A 209 9.98 -14.14 11.46
N TYR A 210 9.18 -13.07 11.32
CA TYR A 210 8.22 -12.67 12.34
C TYR A 210 7.22 -13.79 12.68
N CYS A 211 6.60 -14.40 11.66
CA CYS A 211 5.63 -15.47 11.88
C CYS A 211 6.26 -16.72 12.51
N ASN A 212 7.46 -17.11 12.07
CA ASN A 212 8.15 -18.27 12.61
C ASN A 212 8.66 -18.05 14.04
N VAL A 213 9.20 -16.86 14.34
CA VAL A 213 9.65 -16.50 15.70
C VAL A 213 8.46 -16.45 16.66
N THR A 214 7.35 -15.83 16.26
CA THR A 214 6.13 -15.80 17.07
C THR A 214 5.54 -17.20 17.24
N GLY A 215 5.52 -18.02 16.19
CA GLY A 215 5.10 -19.43 16.28
C GLY A 215 5.98 -20.22 17.26
N PHE A 216 7.30 -20.13 17.11
CA PHE A 216 8.26 -20.79 18.00
C PHE A 216 8.13 -20.31 19.46
N LEU A 217 7.84 -19.03 19.69
CA LEU A 217 7.69 -18.48 21.04
C LEU A 217 6.32 -18.78 21.66
N ILE A 218 5.25 -18.99 20.88
CA ILE A 218 3.88 -19.12 21.42
C ILE A 218 3.44 -20.57 21.50
N LEU A 219 3.71 -21.36 20.45
CA LEU A 219 3.25 -22.74 20.34
C LEU A 219 3.78 -23.71 21.43
N PRO A 220 5.02 -23.61 21.94
CA PRO A 220 5.49 -24.50 23.01
C PRO A 220 4.94 -24.10 24.39
N PHE A 221 4.50 -22.85 24.57
CA PHE A 221 3.85 -22.45 25.81
C PHE A 221 2.44 -23.01 25.81
N ARG A 222 2.21 -24.01 26.66
CA ARG A 222 0.90 -24.56 26.94
C ARG A 222 0.10 -23.59 27.80
N PHE A 223 -0.37 -22.50 27.21
CA PHE A 223 -1.35 -21.61 27.81
C PHE A 223 -2.70 -22.33 27.80
N TYR A 224 -3.13 -22.81 28.96
CA TYR A 224 -4.49 -23.26 29.21
C TYR A 224 -5.14 -22.22 30.12
N TYR A 225 -5.75 -21.20 29.52
CA TYR A 225 -6.53 -20.21 30.26
C TYR A 225 -7.99 -20.37 29.87
N SER A 226 -8.82 -20.83 30.81
CA SER A 226 -10.26 -20.94 30.60
C SER A 226 -10.90 -19.57 30.84
N ILE A 227 -11.38 -18.92 29.78
CA ILE A 227 -12.23 -17.73 29.89
C ILE A 227 -13.65 -18.19 29.52
N GLY A 228 -14.39 -18.71 30.50
CA GLY A 228 -15.77 -19.21 30.30
C GLY A 228 -15.83 -20.59 29.62
N GLU A 229 -16.68 -20.73 28.59
CA GLU A 229 -16.91 -21.97 27.81
C GLU A 229 -15.90 -22.16 26.65
N ILE A 230 -14.97 -21.22 26.45
CA ILE A 230 -14.01 -21.25 25.33
C ILE A 230 -12.60 -21.51 25.88
N TYR A 231 -12.04 -22.67 25.52
CA TYR A 231 -10.64 -23.00 25.80
C TYR A 231 -9.72 -22.16 24.90
N PHE A 232 -9.01 -21.19 25.48
CA PHE A 232 -7.99 -20.43 24.76
C PHE A 232 -6.74 -21.29 24.57
N THR A 233 -6.62 -21.95 23.42
CA THR A 233 -5.44 -22.72 23.03
C THR A 233 -4.34 -21.82 22.46
N SER A 234 -3.07 -22.21 22.59
CA SER A 234 -1.89 -21.47 22.12
C SER A 234 -1.94 -21.09 20.64
N TRP A 235 -2.55 -21.91 19.78
CA TRP A 235 -2.67 -21.60 18.35
C TRP A 235 -3.62 -20.43 18.08
N ARG A 236 -4.68 -20.23 18.88
CA ARG A 236 -5.61 -19.10 18.71
C ARG A 236 -4.91 -17.76 18.98
N LEU A 237 -4.04 -17.72 20.00
CA LEU A 237 -3.20 -16.56 20.31
C LEU A 237 -2.21 -16.24 19.19
N HIS A 238 -1.63 -17.27 18.55
CA HIS A 238 -0.73 -17.09 17.43
C HIS A 238 -1.41 -16.35 16.27
N PHE A 239 -2.65 -16.71 15.91
CA PHE A 239 -3.42 -16.00 14.88
C PHE A 239 -3.62 -14.52 15.20
N ILE A 240 -3.96 -14.22 16.46
CA ILE A 240 -4.17 -12.83 16.90
C ILE A 240 -2.87 -12.04 16.81
N ILE A 241 -1.74 -12.60 17.26
CA ILE A 241 -0.44 -11.94 17.20
C ILE A 241 0.01 -11.71 15.75
N CYS A 242 -0.29 -12.64 14.83
CA CYS A 242 -0.04 -12.47 13.40
C CYS A 242 -0.78 -11.26 12.78
N THR A 243 -1.87 -10.76 13.38
CA THR A 243 -2.58 -9.58 12.85
C THR A 243 -1.91 -8.25 13.17
N VAL A 244 -1.02 -8.20 14.17
CA VAL A 244 -0.33 -6.96 14.60
C VAL A 244 0.43 -6.26 13.47
N PRO A 245 1.33 -6.92 12.71
CA PRO A 245 2.01 -6.28 11.59
C PRO A 245 1.06 -5.85 10.46
N MET A 246 -0.07 -6.55 10.29
CA MET A 246 -1.09 -6.19 9.30
C MET A 246 -1.80 -4.88 9.71
N LEU A 247 -2.09 -4.71 11.00
CA LEU A 247 -2.65 -3.48 11.57
C LEU A 247 -1.69 -2.29 11.43
N ILE A 248 -0.38 -2.52 11.57
CA ILE A 248 0.62 -1.48 11.33
C ILE A 248 0.64 -1.12 9.84
N GLY A 249 0.61 -2.12 8.96
CA GLY A 249 0.57 -1.91 7.50
C GLY A 249 -0.62 -1.08 7.04
N ILE A 250 -1.84 -1.39 7.53
CA ILE A 250 -3.04 -0.63 7.19
C ILE A 250 -2.99 0.79 7.73
N LEU A 251 -2.50 0.98 8.96
CA LEU A 251 -2.38 2.31 9.55
C LEU A 251 -1.41 3.19 8.76
N SER A 252 -0.27 2.63 8.33
CA SER A 252 0.64 3.33 7.43
C SER A 252 -0.03 3.71 6.11
N LEU A 253 -0.83 2.82 5.52
CA LEU A 253 -1.49 3.04 4.23
C LEU A 253 -2.57 4.16 4.27
N LEU A 254 -3.12 4.45 5.45
CA LEU A 254 -4.06 5.55 5.63
C LEU A 254 -3.40 6.93 5.44
N PHE A 255 -2.10 7.05 5.70
CA PHE A 255 -1.36 8.29 5.49
C PHE A 255 -0.89 8.50 4.04
N LEU A 256 -0.95 7.46 3.20
CA LEU A 256 -0.49 7.55 1.81
C LEU A 256 -1.55 8.19 0.90
N PRO A 257 -1.15 8.90 -0.17
CA PRO A 257 -2.09 9.44 -1.15
C PRO A 257 -2.72 8.37 -2.05
N ASN A 258 -3.81 8.74 -2.73
CA ASN A 258 -4.44 7.88 -3.74
C ASN A 258 -3.50 7.60 -4.91
N SER A 259 -3.75 6.51 -5.64
CA SER A 259 -2.99 6.16 -6.86
C SER A 259 -3.06 7.30 -7.89
N LEU A 260 -1.90 7.71 -8.38
CA LEU A 260 -1.73 8.84 -9.32
C LEU A 260 -2.50 8.57 -10.63
N ARG A 261 -2.33 7.36 -11.20
CA ARG A 261 -2.96 6.96 -12.45
C ARG A 261 -4.48 6.85 -12.34
N PHE A 262 -4.97 6.39 -11.18
CA PHE A 262 -6.40 6.32 -10.92
C PHE A 262 -7.04 7.70 -10.82
N THR A 263 -6.38 8.62 -10.12
CA THR A 263 -6.86 10.00 -9.93
C THR A 263 -6.92 10.76 -11.25
N LEU A 264 -5.94 10.54 -12.14
CA LEU A 264 -5.90 11.12 -13.48
C LEU A 264 -6.96 10.58 -14.43
N LYS A 265 -7.21 9.26 -14.41
CA LYS A 265 -8.33 8.68 -15.17
C LYS A 265 -9.69 9.26 -14.78
N ARG A 266 -9.82 9.75 -13.55
CA ARG A 266 -11.06 10.35 -13.03
C ARG A 266 -11.17 11.86 -13.29
N GLY A 267 -10.17 12.47 -13.92
CA GLY A 267 -10.16 13.89 -14.25
C GLY A 267 -10.01 14.83 -13.06
N ASN A 268 -9.60 14.34 -11.88
CA ASN A 268 -9.53 15.15 -10.68
C ASN A 268 -8.15 15.81 -10.53
N THR A 269 -7.91 16.87 -11.32
CA THR A 269 -6.63 17.60 -11.42
C THR A 269 -6.15 18.17 -10.07
N ILE A 270 -7.07 18.60 -9.20
CA ILE A 270 -6.74 19.16 -7.87
C ILE A 270 -6.04 18.11 -6.98
N GLN A 271 -6.54 16.87 -6.97
CA GLN A 271 -5.90 15.79 -6.19
C GLN A 271 -4.53 15.43 -6.76
N VAL A 272 -4.31 15.58 -8.06
CA VAL A 272 -3.02 15.29 -8.68
C VAL A 272 -1.97 16.31 -8.23
N VAL A 273 -2.31 17.60 -8.23
CA VAL A 273 -1.43 18.68 -7.75
C VAL A 273 -1.09 18.49 -6.26
N GLN A 274 -2.06 18.12 -5.43
CA GLN A 274 -1.80 17.84 -4.00
C GLN A 274 -0.83 16.67 -3.78
N ILE A 275 -0.91 15.62 -4.60
CA ILE A 275 0.02 14.49 -4.49
C ILE A 275 1.41 14.90 -4.97
N PHE A 276 1.51 15.73 -6.01
CA PHE A 276 2.79 16.25 -6.47
C PHE A 276 3.50 17.09 -5.41
N ASN A 277 2.79 17.93 -4.66
CA ASN A 277 3.37 18.70 -3.57
C ASN A 277 3.88 17.84 -2.39
N GLN A 278 3.53 16.55 -2.35
CA GLN A 278 4.02 15.60 -1.33
C GLN A 278 5.22 14.75 -1.78
N ILE A 279 5.52 14.71 -3.08
CA ILE A 279 6.62 13.96 -3.70
C ILE A 279 7.89 14.81 -3.71
#